data_AF-A0A8S0Z560-F1
#
_entry.id   AF-A0A8S0Z560-F1
#
_cell.length_a   1.000
_cell.length_b   1.000
_cell.length_c   1.000
_cell.angle_alpha   90.00
_cell.angle_beta   90.00
_cell.angle_gamma   90.00
#
_symmetry.space_group_name_H-M   'P 1'
#
loop_
_entity.id
_entity.type
_entity.pdbx_description
1 polymer ?
#
loop_
_entity_poly.entity_id
_entity_poly.type
_entity_poly.pdbx_seq_one_letter_code
_entity_poly.pdbx_strand_id
1 'polypeptide(L)'
;MGSSHSIRSTHFQRPTKDANVESIAEEEFDDQRSISITNKMVERLVEDATLAGGAAPAALPPKPKVEYRDKIYSEKLKCMDDNHSERCRITMDDLNAMANRIELRTSNMVSVEPVCVDFKKKIIECYNENEPVSETVKCWDAVGDFTKCVSEAAGTRLRARTQREAREHARRTRHVAHAREHALKDLGPTSVLD
;
A
#
# COMPACT_ATOMS: atom_id res chain seq x y z
N MET A 1 15.84 0.19 42.14
CA MET A 1 15.32 1.26 41.26
C MET A 1 15.72 0.92 39.83
N GLY A 2 14.80 0.43 39.00
CA GLY A 2 15.08 0.00 37.62
C GLY A 2 14.05 0.58 36.67
N SER A 3 14.42 1.66 35.98
CA SER A 3 13.61 2.29 34.93
C SER A 3 13.69 1.43 33.67
N SER A 4 12.58 0.83 33.27
CA SER A 4 12.43 0.13 32.00
C SER A 4 11.80 1.09 30.99
N HIS A 5 12.61 1.76 30.17
CA HIS A 5 12.09 2.62 29.11
C HIS A 5 11.54 1.77 27.97
N SER A 6 10.22 1.90 27.75
CA SER A 6 9.44 1.24 26.69
C SER A 6 9.74 1.86 25.32
N ILE A 7 10.38 1.09 24.43
CA ILE A 7 10.76 1.49 23.05
C ILE A 7 9.56 1.33 22.09
N ARG A 8 8.39 1.86 22.43
CA ARG A 8 7.18 1.64 21.60
C ARG A 8 6.42 2.89 21.17
N SER A 9 7.00 4.09 21.29
CA SER A 9 6.24 5.35 21.14
C SER A 9 6.72 6.33 20.05
N THR A 10 7.45 5.91 19.02
CA THR A 10 7.98 6.86 18.01
C THR A 10 7.44 6.73 16.58
N HIS A 11 6.45 5.88 16.28
CA HIS A 11 6.02 5.65 14.89
C HIS A 11 4.81 6.51 14.42
N PHE A 12 4.35 7.47 15.22
CA PHE A 12 3.29 8.41 14.80
C PHE A 12 3.63 9.83 15.25
N GLN A 13 4.66 10.42 14.67
CA GLN A 13 4.83 11.88 14.68
C GLN A 13 4.41 12.42 13.32
N ARG A 14 3.32 13.18 13.32
CA ARG A 14 2.82 13.96 12.18
C ARG A 14 3.78 15.14 11.97
N PRO A 15 4.27 15.41 10.74
CA PRO A 15 5.10 16.58 10.51
C PRO A 15 4.30 17.84 10.84
N THR A 16 4.85 18.67 11.73
CA THR A 16 4.28 19.97 12.08
C THR A 16 4.42 20.91 10.89
N LYS A 17 3.29 21.52 10.55
CA LYS A 17 3.14 22.63 9.61
C LYS A 17 3.89 23.84 10.19
N ASP A 18 4.45 24.64 9.27
CA ASP A 18 4.97 26.01 9.43
C ASP A 18 6.50 26.16 9.54
N ALA A 19 7.13 26.34 8.38
CA ALA A 19 8.02 27.47 8.08
C ALA A 19 8.63 27.29 6.66
N ASN A 20 7.94 27.79 5.63
CA ASN A 20 8.48 28.71 4.61
C ASN A 20 7.45 28.85 3.48
N VAL A 21 6.48 29.76 3.68
CA VAL A 21 5.61 30.26 2.61
C VAL A 21 6.19 31.62 2.24
N GLU A 22 6.89 31.69 1.11
CA GLU A 22 6.98 32.90 0.28
C GLU A 22 7.43 32.51 -1.14
N SER A 23 6.45 32.57 -2.04
CA SER A 23 6.51 32.96 -3.46
C SER A 23 7.75 32.63 -4.31
N ILE A 24 7.61 31.65 -5.21
CA ILE A 24 8.17 31.68 -6.58
C ILE A 24 7.13 30.97 -7.46
N ALA A 25 6.21 31.75 -8.02
CA ALA A 25 6.20 32.14 -9.43
C ALA A 25 5.87 30.97 -10.36
N GLU A 26 4.74 31.12 -11.03
CA GLU A 26 4.29 30.32 -12.16
C GLU A 26 5.37 30.33 -13.24
N GLU A 27 6.15 29.26 -13.37
CA GLU A 27 6.97 29.04 -14.57
C GLU A 27 6.11 28.30 -15.60
N GLU A 28 5.37 29.11 -16.34
CA GLU A 28 5.19 29.05 -17.79
C GLU A 28 5.95 27.89 -18.47
N PHE A 29 5.20 26.90 -18.96
CA PHE A 29 5.73 25.87 -19.86
C PHE A 29 6.26 26.55 -21.12
N ASP A 30 7.57 26.50 -21.29
CA ASP A 30 8.33 27.04 -22.43
C ASP A 30 8.04 26.22 -23.71
N ASP A 31 6.89 26.49 -24.35
CA ASP A 31 6.43 25.92 -25.63
C ASP A 31 7.09 26.60 -26.86
N GLN A 32 8.29 27.17 -26.70
CA GLN A 32 8.97 27.90 -27.76
C GLN A 32 10.33 27.32 -28.17
N ARG A 33 10.45 25.98 -28.30
CA ARG A 33 11.50 25.39 -29.15
C ARG A 33 11.07 25.43 -30.61
N SER A 34 10.98 26.61 -31.19
CA SER A 34 10.87 26.77 -32.63
C SER A 34 12.22 26.42 -33.27
N ILE A 35 12.32 25.24 -33.88
CA ILE A 35 13.47 24.89 -34.71
C ILE A 35 13.35 25.73 -35.99
N SER A 36 14.08 26.84 -36.08
CA SER A 36 14.13 27.70 -37.27
C SER A 36 15.01 27.06 -38.34
N ILE A 37 14.40 26.17 -39.14
CA ILE A 37 15.04 25.61 -40.33
C ILE A 37 15.13 26.73 -41.37
N THR A 38 16.36 27.09 -41.77
CA THR A 38 16.57 28.11 -42.82
C THR A 38 16.10 27.58 -44.18
N ASN A 39 15.59 28.46 -45.06
CA ASN A 39 15.10 28.07 -46.39
C ASN A 39 16.13 27.25 -47.19
N LYS A 40 17.43 27.50 -47.00
CA LYS A 40 18.53 26.75 -47.63
C LYS A 40 18.64 25.29 -47.15
N MET A 41 18.26 25.00 -45.91
CA MET A 41 18.23 23.62 -45.40
C MET A 41 17.01 22.88 -45.94
N VAL A 42 15.88 23.57 -46.12
CA VAL A 42 14.68 22.98 -46.73
C VAL A 42 14.95 22.60 -48.18
N GLU A 43 15.59 23.48 -48.97
CA GLU A 43 15.96 23.17 -50.35
C GLU A 43 16.88 21.94 -50.44
N ARG A 44 17.90 21.86 -49.57
CA ARG A 44 18.77 20.66 -49.51
C ARG A 44 18.04 19.40 -49.10
N LEU A 45 17.11 19.45 -48.13
CA LEU A 45 16.31 18.28 -47.77
C LEU A 45 15.41 17.81 -48.91
N VAL A 46 14.87 18.75 -49.70
CA VAL A 46 14.03 18.43 -50.86
C VAL A 46 14.88 17.86 -52.00
N GLU A 47 16.08 18.39 -52.23
CA GLU A 47 17.05 17.83 -53.19
C GLU A 47 17.51 16.43 -52.78
N ASP A 48 17.82 16.21 -51.50
CA ASP A 48 18.23 14.90 -50.98
C ASP A 48 17.07 13.88 -51.06
N ALA A 49 15.83 14.30 -50.79
CA ALA A 49 14.65 13.44 -50.91
C ALA A 49 14.31 13.09 -52.37
N THR A 50 14.56 14.00 -53.31
CA THR A 50 14.34 13.74 -54.75
C THR A 50 15.47 12.89 -55.36
N LEU A 51 16.70 13.01 -54.85
CA LEU A 51 17.82 12.13 -55.21
C LEU A 51 17.67 10.72 -54.62
N ALA A 52 17.07 10.57 -53.43
CA ALA A 52 16.87 9.28 -52.78
C ALA A 52 15.58 8.53 -53.22
N GLY A 53 14.75 9.13 -54.08
CA GLY A 53 13.36 8.72 -54.31
C GLY A 53 12.99 8.13 -55.67
N GLY A 54 13.94 7.64 -56.47
CA GLY A 54 13.66 7.01 -57.76
C GLY A 54 13.26 5.53 -57.69
N ALA A 55 11.94 5.25 -57.65
CA ALA A 55 11.24 4.01 -58.03
C ALA A 55 11.28 2.75 -57.11
N ALA A 56 10.20 2.56 -56.33
CA ALA A 56 9.23 1.42 -56.40
C ALA A 56 8.61 1.08 -55.01
N PRO A 57 7.27 1.03 -54.83
CA PRO A 57 6.67 0.53 -53.59
C PRO A 57 6.47 -0.99 -53.72
N ALA A 58 7.45 -1.77 -53.29
CA ALA A 58 7.25 -3.18 -53.00
C ALA A 58 6.60 -3.33 -51.61
N ALA A 59 5.44 -3.96 -51.58
CA ALA A 59 4.67 -4.25 -50.38
C ALA A 59 5.51 -5.02 -49.33
N LEU A 60 5.65 -4.45 -48.14
CA LEU A 60 6.14 -5.12 -46.94
C LEU A 60 5.04 -5.07 -45.85
N PRO A 61 4.81 -6.16 -45.09
CA PRO A 61 3.72 -6.26 -44.14
C PRO A 61 3.92 -5.32 -42.92
N PRO A 62 2.85 -4.71 -42.38
CA PRO A 62 2.98 -3.73 -41.29
C PRO A 62 2.92 -4.41 -39.92
N LYS A 63 4.02 -4.99 -39.42
CA LYS A 63 4.07 -5.55 -38.03
C LYS A 63 5.42 -5.43 -37.25
N PRO A 64 6.14 -4.28 -37.25
CA PRO A 64 7.14 -4.06 -36.18
C PRO A 64 6.94 -2.78 -35.36
N LYS A 65 6.07 -1.85 -35.79
CA LYS A 65 5.95 -0.52 -35.17
C LYS A 65 5.20 -0.53 -33.83
N VAL A 66 4.27 -1.47 -33.64
CA VAL A 66 3.50 -1.60 -32.39
C VAL A 66 4.39 -2.16 -31.28
N GLU A 67 5.12 -3.24 -31.55
CA GLU A 67 6.05 -3.85 -30.59
C GLU A 67 7.20 -2.92 -30.18
N TYR A 68 7.68 -2.07 -31.09
CA TYR A 68 8.70 -1.08 -30.76
C TYR A 68 8.18 0.01 -29.83
N ARG A 69 6.95 0.49 -30.06
CA ARG A 69 6.29 1.45 -29.16
C ARG A 69 6.04 0.83 -27.80
N ASP A 70 5.54 -0.41 -27.76
CA ASP A 70 5.29 -1.12 -26.50
C ASP A 70 6.58 -1.35 -25.71
N LYS A 71 7.69 -1.68 -26.38
CA LYS A 71 9.01 -1.75 -25.74
C LYS A 71 9.44 -0.41 -25.15
N ILE A 72 9.35 0.68 -25.91
CA ILE A 72 9.68 2.03 -25.41
C ILE A 72 8.83 2.39 -24.20
N TYR A 73 7.52 2.11 -24.25
CA TYR A 73 6.64 2.39 -23.12
C TYR A 73 6.99 1.53 -21.90
N SER A 74 7.30 0.24 -22.09
CA SER A 74 7.70 -0.64 -20.99
C SER A 74 9.01 -0.20 -20.33
N GLU A 75 9.99 0.25 -21.12
CA GLU A 75 11.27 0.73 -20.61
C GLU A 75 11.13 2.08 -19.90
N LYS A 76 10.27 2.97 -20.42
CA LYS A 76 9.94 4.24 -19.77
C LYS A 76 9.22 4.04 -18.44
N LEU A 77 8.26 3.11 -18.38
CA LEU A 77 7.61 2.73 -17.13
C LEU A 77 8.62 2.19 -16.12
N LYS A 78 9.51 1.30 -16.56
CA LYS A 78 10.55 0.73 -15.68
C LYS A 78 11.48 1.81 -15.12
N CYS A 79 11.94 2.73 -15.96
CA CYS A 79 12.78 3.85 -15.52
C CYS A 79 12.05 4.78 -14.52
N MET A 80 10.75 5.02 -14.73
CA MET A 80 9.94 5.77 -13.77
C MET A 80 9.79 5.03 -12.43
N ASP A 81 9.55 3.72 -12.46
CA ASP A 81 9.45 2.89 -11.24
C ASP A 81 10.79 2.85 -10.50
N ASP A 82 11.91 2.69 -11.19
CA ASP A 82 13.26 2.70 -10.61
C ASP A 82 13.55 4.05 -9.93
N ASN A 83 13.28 5.18 -10.62
CA ASN A 83 13.44 6.52 -10.07
C ASN A 83 12.53 6.76 -8.85
N HIS A 84 11.27 6.31 -8.92
CA HIS A 84 10.35 6.39 -7.80
C HIS A 84 10.84 5.54 -6.61
N SER A 85 11.40 4.36 -6.87
CA SER A 85 11.95 3.49 -5.82
C SER A 85 13.17 4.10 -5.14
N GLU A 86 14.06 4.77 -5.89
CA GLU A 86 15.22 5.48 -5.35
C GLU A 86 14.80 6.68 -4.50
N ARG A 87 13.81 7.45 -4.98
CA ARG A 87 13.34 8.66 -4.30
C ARG A 87 12.51 8.36 -3.05
N CYS A 88 11.60 7.41 -3.14
CA CYS A 88 10.72 7.03 -2.04
C CYS A 88 11.33 5.98 -1.11
N ARG A 89 12.47 5.36 -1.49
CA ARG A 89 13.14 4.26 -0.77
C ARG A 89 12.19 3.11 -0.42
N ILE A 90 11.14 2.93 -1.23
CA ILE A 90 10.11 1.92 -1.08
C ILE A 90 9.92 1.32 -2.47
N THR A 91 10.11 0.01 -2.58
CA THR A 91 9.92 -0.70 -3.84
C THR A 91 8.45 -1.04 -4.05
N MET A 92 8.05 -1.35 -5.29
CA MET A 92 6.71 -1.88 -5.56
C MET A 92 6.44 -3.18 -4.81
N ASP A 93 7.46 -4.01 -4.59
CA ASP A 93 7.36 -5.21 -3.78
C ASP A 93 7.06 -4.90 -2.31
N ASP A 94 7.64 -3.84 -1.76
CA ASP A 94 7.34 -3.38 -0.40
C ASP A 94 5.90 -2.88 -0.26
N LEU A 95 5.41 -2.15 -1.26
CA LEU A 95 4.02 -1.69 -1.32
C LEU A 95 3.06 -2.85 -1.43
N ASN A 96 3.32 -3.81 -2.33
CA ASN A 96 2.52 -5.01 -2.48
C ASN A 96 2.55 -5.87 -1.21
N ALA A 97 3.71 -6.05 -0.59
CA ALA A 97 3.83 -6.74 0.69
C ALA A 97 3.06 -6.00 1.80
N MET A 98 3.05 -4.66 1.79
CA MET A 98 2.29 -3.86 2.74
C MET A 98 0.78 -3.98 2.51
N ALA A 99 0.31 -3.89 1.26
CA ALA A 99 -1.08 -4.09 0.87
C ALA A 99 -1.57 -5.48 1.30
N ASN A 100 -0.83 -6.53 0.98
CA ASN A 100 -1.13 -7.91 1.39
C ASN A 100 -1.19 -8.06 2.92
N ARG A 101 -0.30 -7.39 3.68
CA ARG A 101 -0.35 -7.40 5.15
C ARG A 101 -1.57 -6.67 5.70
N ILE A 102 -1.98 -5.58 5.07
CA ILE A 102 -3.20 -4.84 5.44
C ILE A 102 -4.39 -5.72 5.15
N GLU A 103 -4.53 -6.24 3.93
CA GLU A 103 -5.61 -7.15 3.52
C GLU A 103 -5.70 -8.39 4.40
N LEU A 104 -4.58 -9.03 4.75
CA LEU A 104 -4.61 -10.18 5.66
C LEU A 104 -5.16 -9.80 7.05
N ARG A 105 -4.85 -8.59 7.53
CA ARG A 105 -5.31 -8.07 8.83
C ARG A 105 -6.75 -7.57 8.78
N THR A 106 -7.21 -7.03 7.65
CA THR A 106 -8.52 -6.38 7.51
C THR A 106 -9.55 -7.25 6.79
N SER A 107 -9.15 -8.33 6.11
CA SER A 107 -10.04 -9.24 5.36
C SER A 107 -11.14 -9.88 6.20
N ASN A 108 -10.97 -9.94 7.53
CA ASN A 108 -11.97 -10.47 8.45
C ASN A 108 -12.75 -9.36 9.19
N MET A 109 -12.50 -8.10 8.89
CA MET A 109 -13.26 -6.96 9.41
C MET A 109 -14.52 -6.75 8.55
N VAL A 110 -15.42 -7.74 8.56
CA VAL A 110 -16.63 -7.79 7.71
C VAL A 110 -17.79 -6.95 8.27
N SER A 111 -17.75 -6.51 9.53
CA SER A 111 -18.83 -5.64 10.05
C SER A 111 -18.55 -4.17 9.69
N VAL A 112 -19.24 -3.68 8.65
CA VAL A 112 -19.34 -2.24 8.33
C VAL A 112 -20.02 -1.48 9.47
N GLU A 113 -20.89 -2.17 10.23
CA GLU A 113 -21.64 -1.58 11.31
C GLU A 113 -20.74 -1.25 12.51
N PRO A 114 -20.80 -0.01 13.04
CA PRO A 114 -20.03 0.37 14.20
C PRO A 114 -20.42 -0.49 15.41
N VAL A 115 -19.45 -0.79 16.25
CA VAL A 115 -19.70 -1.51 17.50
C VAL A 115 -20.53 -0.62 18.45
N CYS A 116 -21.56 -1.19 19.08
CA CYS A 116 -22.41 -0.53 20.09
C CYS A 116 -23.21 0.69 19.57
N VAL A 117 -23.75 0.63 18.34
CA VAL A 117 -24.52 1.74 17.72
C VAL A 117 -25.66 2.23 18.61
N ASP A 118 -26.44 1.32 19.18
CA ASP A 118 -27.63 1.68 19.96
C ASP A 118 -27.27 2.39 21.27
N PHE A 119 -26.21 1.95 21.94
CA PHE A 119 -25.70 2.64 23.14
C PHE A 119 -25.12 4.02 22.81
N LYS A 120 -24.47 4.15 21.65
CA LYS A 120 -24.02 5.46 21.16
C LYS A 120 -25.19 6.42 20.92
N LYS A 121 -26.28 5.94 20.31
CA LYS A 121 -27.51 6.74 20.11
C LYS A 121 -28.09 7.22 21.44
N LYS A 122 -28.22 6.32 22.42
CA LYS A 122 -28.71 6.65 23.77
C LYS A 122 -27.88 7.73 24.48
N ILE A 123 -26.55 7.70 24.34
CA ILE A 123 -25.69 8.76 24.89
C ILE A 123 -26.00 10.11 24.25
N ILE A 124 -26.11 10.14 22.92
CA ILE A 124 -26.38 11.37 22.17
C ILE A 124 -27.75 11.92 22.55
N GLU A 125 -28.77 11.06 22.60
CA GLU A 125 -30.12 11.41 23.05
C GLU A 125 -30.10 11.98 24.47
N CYS A 126 -29.42 11.31 25.41
CA CYS A 126 -29.34 11.79 26.79
C CYS A 126 -28.66 13.17 26.90
N TYR A 127 -27.58 13.42 26.16
CA TYR A 127 -26.93 14.72 26.17
C TYR A 127 -27.78 15.82 25.55
N ASN A 128 -28.54 15.51 24.49
CA ASN A 128 -29.44 16.47 23.85
C ASN A 128 -30.65 16.80 24.74
N GLU A 129 -31.13 15.86 25.55
CA GLU A 129 -32.28 16.05 26.44
C GLU A 129 -31.92 16.80 27.74
N ASN A 130 -30.66 16.75 28.18
CA ASN A 130 -30.21 17.32 29.45
C ASN A 130 -29.33 18.58 29.26
N GLU A 131 -29.84 19.59 28.57
CA GLU A 131 -29.29 20.96 28.60
C GLU A 131 -29.90 21.76 29.75
N PRO A 132 -29.12 22.48 30.58
CA PRO A 132 -27.72 22.92 30.41
C PRO A 132 -26.67 21.89 30.85
N VAL A 133 -25.40 22.14 30.48
CA VAL A 133 -24.22 21.26 30.70
C VAL A 133 -24.10 20.69 32.13
N SER A 134 -24.62 21.39 33.16
CA SER A 134 -24.65 20.90 34.53
C SER A 134 -25.47 19.62 34.74
N GLU A 135 -26.43 19.33 33.86
CA GLU A 135 -27.29 18.14 33.95
C GLU A 135 -26.73 16.92 33.20
N THR A 136 -25.65 17.08 32.44
CA THR A 136 -25.00 16.01 31.68
C THR A 136 -24.46 14.87 32.56
N VAL A 137 -24.28 15.11 33.87
CA VAL A 137 -23.93 14.10 34.87
C VAL A 137 -25.01 13.01 34.97
N LYS A 138 -26.28 13.32 34.66
CA LYS A 138 -27.38 12.34 34.62
C LYS A 138 -27.19 11.28 33.53
N CYS A 139 -26.36 11.54 32.52
CA CYS A 139 -26.06 10.60 31.44
C CYS A 139 -24.98 9.57 31.79
N TRP A 140 -24.49 9.54 33.04
CA TRP A 140 -23.44 8.60 33.45
C TRP A 140 -23.83 7.14 33.22
N ASP A 141 -25.08 6.76 33.45
CA ASP A 141 -25.53 5.38 33.24
C ASP A 141 -25.46 5.00 31.76
N ALA A 142 -25.89 5.88 30.85
CA ALA A 142 -25.79 5.67 29.41
C ALA A 142 -24.33 5.56 28.93
N VAL A 143 -23.43 6.36 29.51
CA VAL A 143 -21.98 6.27 29.27
C VAL A 143 -21.39 4.97 29.80
N GLY A 144 -21.84 4.52 30.97
CA GLY A 144 -21.45 3.25 31.58
C GLY A 144 -21.81 2.06 30.71
N ASP A 145 -23.05 2.02 30.21
CA ASP A 145 -23.54 0.97 29.32
C ASP A 145 -22.76 0.90 28.00
N PHE A 146 -22.50 2.06 27.37
CA PHE A 146 -21.66 2.10 26.16
C PHE A 146 -20.24 1.62 26.42
N THR A 147 -19.62 2.08 27.53
CA THR A 147 -18.27 1.68 27.91
C THR A 147 -18.19 0.17 28.13
N LYS A 148 -19.18 -0.41 28.81
CA LYS A 148 -19.30 -1.86 29.00
C LYS A 148 -19.40 -2.57 27.66
N CYS A 149 -20.30 -2.15 26.77
CA CYS A 149 -20.46 -2.73 25.45
C CYS A 149 -19.16 -2.71 24.63
N VAL A 150 -18.43 -1.58 24.62
CA VAL A 150 -17.15 -1.45 23.91
C VAL A 150 -16.10 -2.40 24.49
N SER A 151 -16.02 -2.50 25.82
CA SER A 151 -15.07 -3.39 26.50
C SER A 151 -15.35 -4.87 26.19
N GLU A 152 -16.62 -5.28 26.20
CA GLU A 152 -17.04 -6.66 25.89
C GLU A 152 -16.80 -7.00 24.43
N ALA A 153 -17.08 -6.08 23.52
CA ALA A 153 -16.81 -6.26 22.09
C ALA A 153 -15.29 -6.36 21.82
N ALA A 154 -14.48 -5.50 22.45
CA ALA A 154 -13.03 -5.56 22.36
C ALA A 154 -12.50 -6.90 22.92
N GLY A 155 -12.98 -7.33 24.09
CA GLY A 155 -12.62 -8.60 24.70
C GLY A 155 -13.01 -9.80 23.84
N THR A 156 -14.18 -9.77 23.20
CA THR A 156 -14.64 -10.82 22.28
C THR A 156 -13.78 -10.90 21.02
N ARG A 157 -13.46 -9.75 20.41
CA ARG A 157 -12.54 -9.68 19.27
C ARG A 157 -11.14 -10.21 19.62
N LEU A 158 -10.61 -9.83 20.79
CA LEU A 158 -9.32 -10.31 21.26
C LEU A 158 -9.33 -11.83 21.47
N ARG A 159 -10.34 -12.37 22.17
CA ARG A 159 -10.49 -13.82 22.40
C ARG A 159 -10.57 -14.60 21.08
N ALA A 160 -11.39 -14.13 20.13
CA ALA A 160 -11.51 -14.77 18.82
C ALA A 160 -10.16 -14.80 18.07
N ARG A 161 -9.41 -13.69 18.12
CA ARG A 161 -8.07 -13.61 17.53
C ARG A 161 -7.09 -14.57 18.22
N THR A 162 -7.00 -14.54 19.54
CA THR A 162 -6.12 -15.43 20.31
C THR A 162 -6.44 -16.90 20.04
N GLN A 163 -7.73 -17.26 19.97
CA GLN A 163 -8.14 -18.62 19.67
C GLN A 163 -7.75 -19.04 18.24
N ARG A 164 -7.90 -18.15 17.25
CA ARG A 164 -7.45 -18.38 15.88
C ARG A 164 -5.93 -18.58 15.81
N GLU A 165 -5.17 -17.69 16.43
CA GLU A 165 -3.69 -17.78 16.48
C GLU A 165 -3.23 -19.07 17.17
N ALA A 166 -3.89 -19.48 18.26
CA ALA A 166 -3.60 -20.75 18.94
C ALA A 166 -3.87 -21.97 18.05
N ARG A 167 -5.00 -22.00 17.32
CA ARG A 167 -5.33 -23.07 16.37
C ARG A 167 -4.32 -23.15 15.24
N GLU A 168 -3.92 -22.01 14.69
CA GLU A 168 -2.95 -21.94 13.62
C GLU A 168 -1.55 -22.37 14.09
N HIS A 169 -1.12 -21.93 15.28
CA HIS A 169 0.12 -22.35 15.89
C HIS A 169 0.14 -23.87 16.15
N ALA A 170 -0.95 -24.43 16.67
CA ALA A 170 -1.10 -25.88 16.85
C ALA A 170 -1.02 -26.65 15.51
N ARG A 171 -1.56 -26.08 14.42
CA ARG A 171 -1.43 -26.67 13.08
C ARG A 171 0.01 -26.64 12.60
N ARG A 172 0.69 -25.49 12.70
CA ARG A 172 2.09 -25.32 12.28
C ARG A 172 3.03 -26.26 13.04
N THR A 173 2.86 -26.36 14.37
CA THR A 173 3.67 -27.25 15.20
C THR A 173 3.47 -28.72 14.83
N ARG A 174 2.25 -29.17 14.53
CA ARG A 174 2.00 -30.52 14.00
C ARG A 174 2.69 -30.77 12.66
N HIS A 175 2.64 -29.82 11.72
CA HIS A 175 3.33 -29.96 10.44
C HIS A 175 4.85 -30.05 10.60
N VAL A 176 5.44 -29.23 11.47
CA VAL A 176 6.88 -29.26 11.75
C VAL A 176 7.27 -30.58 12.42
N ALA A 177 6.49 -31.06 13.38
CA ALA A 177 6.75 -32.34 14.04
C ALA A 177 6.70 -33.52 13.04
N HIS A 178 5.69 -33.55 12.16
CA HIS A 178 5.56 -34.56 11.12
C HIS A 178 6.73 -34.51 10.12
N ALA A 179 7.13 -33.31 9.69
CA ALA A 179 8.28 -33.13 8.79
C ALA A 179 9.58 -33.62 9.45
N ARG A 180 9.78 -33.34 10.74
CA ARG A 180 10.93 -33.82 11.50
C ARG A 180 10.94 -35.34 11.62
N GLU A 181 9.79 -35.96 11.87
CA GLU A 181 9.68 -37.43 11.92
C GLU A 181 10.04 -38.07 10.58
N HIS A 182 9.54 -37.53 9.47
CA HIS A 182 9.89 -38.02 8.12
C HIS A 182 11.38 -37.90 7.85
N ALA A 183 11.97 -36.73 8.13
CA ALA A 183 13.40 -36.51 7.94
C ALA A 183 14.27 -37.46 8.79
N LEU A 184 13.82 -37.83 9.99
CA LEU A 184 14.53 -38.80 10.83
C LEU A 184 14.37 -40.24 10.33
N LYS A 185 13.23 -40.61 9.74
CA LYS A 185 13.03 -41.92 9.10
C LYS A 185 13.93 -42.09 7.88
N ASP A 186 14.12 -41.02 7.10
CA ASP A 186 15.04 -41.01 5.95
C ASP A 186 16.52 -41.16 6.37
N LEU A 187 16.84 -40.92 7.66
CA LEU A 187 18.17 -41.08 8.25
C LEU A 187 18.31 -42.40 9.06
N GLY A 188 17.29 -43.26 9.08
CA GLY A 188 17.30 -44.60 9.72
C GLY A 188 18.18 -45.61 8.98
N PRO A 189 18.68 -46.66 9.66
CA PRO A 189 20.08 -47.06 9.62
C PRO A 189 20.49 -47.68 8.27
N THR A 190 21.59 -47.18 7.71
CA THR A 190 22.47 -47.97 6.84
C THR A 190 23.09 -49.09 7.67
N SER A 191 22.34 -50.15 7.93
CA SER A 191 22.89 -51.46 8.28
C SER A 191 23.38 -52.12 6.98
N VAL A 192 24.58 -51.78 6.56
CA VAL A 192 25.39 -52.58 5.64
C VAL A 192 26.46 -53.18 6.55
N LEU A 193 26.21 -54.37 7.09
CA LEU A 193 26.86 -55.62 6.63
C LEU A 193 28.39 -55.53 6.76
N ASP A 194 28.88 -55.89 7.95
CA ASP A 194 30.19 -56.53 8.13
C ASP A 194 29.94 -58.02 8.45
#